data_AF-A0A383ETR7-F1
#
_entry.id   AF-A0A383ETR7-F1
#
_cell.length_a   1.000
_cell.length_b   1.000
_cell.length_c   1.000
_cell.angle_alpha   90.00
_cell.angle_beta   90.00
_cell.angle_gamma   90.00
#
_symmetry.space_group_name_H-M   'P 1'
#
loop_
_entity.id
_entity.type
_entity.pdbx_description
1 polymer ?
#
loop_
_entity_poly.entity_id
_entity_poly.type
_entity_poly.pdbx_seq_one_letter_code
_entity_poly.pdbx_strand_id
1 'polypeptide(L)'
;GALLSIGDGHAAQGDGEVTGTAIETSLYGTIEVILHKDRSLQWPRAETPTHYMSMGLDPDLDEAARMATREMVSFLVDVKGMERGDAYILCSVALNLRVTQLVDGTKGVHGMLAKSLFP
;
A
#
# COMPACT_ATOMS: atom_id res chain seq x y z
N GLY A 1 -14.95 -11.09 -15.00
CA GLY A 1 -13.67 -11.79 -14.77
C GLY A 1 -12.55 -10.81 -14.50
N ALA A 2 -12.62 -10.07 -13.38
CA ALA A 2 -11.63 -9.10 -12.86
C ALA A 2 -11.15 -7.93 -13.77
N LEU A 3 -11.02 -8.11 -15.08
CA LEU A 3 -10.50 -7.11 -16.05
C LEU A 3 -9.08 -6.62 -15.70
N LEU A 4 -8.22 -7.53 -15.23
CA LEU A 4 -6.84 -7.22 -14.83
C LEU A 4 -5.99 -6.73 -16.02
N SER A 5 -5.28 -5.62 -15.82
CA SER A 5 -4.29 -5.06 -16.75
C SER A 5 -3.04 -4.63 -15.96
N ILE A 6 -1.85 -4.79 -16.55
CA ILE A 6 -0.55 -4.52 -15.90
C ILE A 6 0.38 -3.87 -16.92
N GLY A 7 1.12 -2.85 -16.49
CA GLY A 7 2.02 -2.04 -17.31
C GLY A 7 2.94 -1.20 -16.41
N ASP A 8 3.63 -0.23 -16.99
CA ASP A 8 4.45 0.78 -16.27
C ASP A 8 5.63 0.15 -15.50
N GLY A 9 6.59 -0.39 -16.26
CA GLY A 9 7.72 -1.11 -15.68
C GLY A 9 8.87 -0.18 -15.31
N HIS A 10 9.34 -0.24 -14.08
CA HIS A 10 10.48 0.55 -13.60
C HIS A 10 11.66 -0.35 -13.21
N ALA A 11 12.84 -0.07 -13.76
CA ALA A 11 14.08 -0.74 -13.36
C ALA A 11 14.63 -0.21 -12.03
N ALA A 12 14.36 1.06 -11.71
CA ALA A 12 14.62 1.67 -10.41
C ALA A 12 13.71 2.89 -10.21
N GLN A 13 13.19 3.05 -8.99
CA GLN A 13 12.41 4.20 -8.53
C GLN A 13 12.71 4.45 -7.05
N GLY A 14 12.80 5.72 -6.66
CA GLY A 14 12.88 6.12 -5.25
C GLY A 14 11.52 6.61 -4.74
N ASP A 15 11.37 6.70 -3.42
CA ASP A 15 10.18 7.26 -2.78
C ASP A 15 9.92 8.68 -3.31
N GLY A 16 8.77 8.89 -3.95
CA GLY A 16 8.31 10.19 -4.43
C GLY A 16 8.47 10.46 -5.92
N GLU A 17 9.27 9.68 -6.66
CA GLU A 17 9.41 9.80 -8.13
C GLU A 17 9.60 11.26 -8.61
N VAL A 18 10.42 12.03 -7.90
CA VAL A 18 10.38 13.50 -7.92
C VAL A 18 10.65 14.16 -9.27
N THR A 19 11.19 13.42 -10.25
CA THR A 19 11.48 13.90 -11.61
C THR A 19 10.33 13.71 -12.59
N GLY A 20 9.23 13.08 -12.18
CA GLY A 20 8.09 12.77 -13.06
C GLY A 20 8.13 11.38 -13.66
N THR A 21 9.30 10.73 -13.68
CA THR A 21 9.51 9.40 -14.24
C THR A 21 10.54 8.64 -13.40
N ALA A 22 10.49 7.32 -13.51
CA ALA A 22 11.50 6.41 -12.98
C ALA A 22 12.53 6.04 -14.07
N ILE A 23 13.29 4.96 -13.87
CA ILE A 23 14.01 4.31 -14.98
C ILE A 23 13.02 3.40 -15.72
N GLU A 24 12.35 3.97 -16.72
CA GLU A 24 11.33 3.30 -17.52
C GLU A 24 11.87 2.09 -18.31
N THR A 25 11.14 0.97 -18.30
CA THR A 25 11.50 -0.26 -18.99
C THR A 25 10.29 -1.12 -19.37
N SER A 26 10.49 -2.05 -20.30
CA SER A 26 9.52 -3.12 -20.58
C SER A 26 9.43 -4.10 -19.40
N LEU A 27 8.21 -4.58 -19.12
CA LEU A 27 7.96 -5.62 -18.13
C LEU A 27 8.14 -7.03 -18.73
N TYR A 28 8.86 -7.88 -18.02
CA TYR A 28 8.94 -9.31 -18.29
C TYR A 28 8.90 -10.08 -16.97
N GLY A 29 7.89 -10.93 -16.79
CA GLY A 29 7.72 -11.70 -15.56
C GLY A 29 6.53 -12.64 -15.60
N THR A 30 6.45 -13.52 -14.59
CA THR A 30 5.32 -14.43 -14.37
C THR A 30 4.48 -13.92 -13.22
N ILE A 31 3.16 -13.91 -13.42
CA ILE A 31 2.19 -13.42 -12.43
C ILE A 31 1.16 -14.53 -12.21
N GLU A 32 0.94 -14.90 -10.95
CA GLU A 32 -0.11 -15.83 -10.56
C GLU A 32 -1.32 -15.02 -10.07
N VAL A 33 -2.51 -15.36 -10.57
CA VAL A 33 -3.76 -14.69 -10.20
C VAL A 33 -4.63 -15.68 -9.42
N ILE A 34 -4.78 -15.43 -8.13
CA ILE A 34 -5.59 -16.26 -7.22
C ILE A 34 -6.85 -15.49 -6.84
N LEU A 35 -8.01 -16.12 -7.03
CA LEU A 35 -9.29 -15.56 -6.61
C LEU A 35 -9.57 -15.91 -5.14
N HIS A 36 -9.52 -14.90 -4.27
CA HIS A 36 -10.02 -15.02 -2.89
C HIS A 36 -11.52 -14.69 -2.85
N LYS A 37 -12.35 -15.73 -2.66
CA LYS A 37 -13.80 -15.56 -2.52
C LYS A 37 -14.14 -15.01 -1.12
N ASP A 38 -15.32 -14.41 -1.02
CA ASP A 38 -15.90 -13.93 0.25
C ASP A 38 -15.01 -12.92 0.99
N ARG A 39 -14.24 -12.14 0.22
CA ARG A 39 -13.44 -11.02 0.69
C ARG A 39 -13.89 -9.74 -0.02
N SER A 40 -14.20 -8.72 0.75
CA SER A 40 -14.37 -7.35 0.27
C SER A 40 -13.20 -6.50 0.75
N LEU A 41 -12.63 -5.75 -0.17
CA LEU A 41 -11.62 -4.74 0.12
C LEU A 41 -12.15 -3.39 -0.36
N GLN A 42 -12.00 -2.37 0.47
CA GLN A 42 -12.31 -1.00 0.07
C GLN A 42 -11.16 -0.39 -0.73
N TRP A 43 -9.93 -0.79 -0.41
CA TRP A 43 -8.73 -0.23 -1.01
C TRP A 43 -7.66 -1.32 -1.24
N PRO A 44 -6.70 -1.12 -2.16
CA PRO A 44 -5.60 -2.05 -2.35
C PRO A 44 -4.75 -2.22 -1.09
N ARG A 45 -4.32 -3.47 -0.88
CA ARG A 45 -3.33 -3.88 0.12
C ARG A 45 -2.26 -4.69 -0.59
N ALA A 46 -1.04 -4.62 -0.09
CA ALA A 46 0.07 -5.44 -0.58
C ALA A 46 0.80 -6.07 0.61
N GLU A 47 1.67 -7.02 0.31
CA GLU A 47 2.59 -7.55 1.30
C GLU A 47 3.92 -7.89 0.66
N THR A 48 4.98 -7.77 1.45
CA THR A 48 6.30 -8.32 1.16
C THR A 48 6.56 -9.50 2.10
N PRO A 49 7.69 -10.20 1.99
CA PRO A 49 8.05 -11.22 2.98
C PRO A 49 8.11 -10.68 4.42
N THR A 50 8.34 -9.37 4.59
CA THR A 50 8.59 -8.77 5.91
C THR A 50 7.54 -7.75 6.35
N HIS A 51 6.72 -7.20 5.46
CA HIS A 51 5.78 -6.13 5.79
C HIS A 51 4.38 -6.38 5.23
N TYR A 52 3.38 -5.95 5.98
CA TYR A 52 2.05 -5.63 5.45
C TYR A 52 2.06 -4.20 4.93
N MET A 53 1.39 -3.97 3.80
CA MET A 53 1.31 -2.68 3.15
C MET A 53 -0.12 -2.24 2.94
N SER A 54 -0.41 -1.00 3.35
CA SER A 54 -1.63 -0.28 3.00
C SER A 54 -1.29 0.88 2.06
N MET A 55 -2.28 1.37 1.32
CA MET A 55 -2.07 2.43 0.33
C MET A 55 -3.08 3.55 0.52
N GLY A 56 -2.76 4.73 0.02
CA GLY A 56 -3.67 5.86 -0.11
C GLY A 56 -3.25 6.69 -1.31
N LEU A 57 -4.23 7.12 -2.12
CA LEU A 57 -4.02 7.91 -3.31
C LEU A 57 -4.99 9.09 -3.29
N ASP A 58 -4.47 10.30 -3.35
CA ASP A 58 -5.27 11.54 -3.36
C ASP A 58 -4.42 12.69 -3.93
N PRO A 59 -5.00 13.70 -4.60
CA PRO A 59 -4.27 14.91 -5.00
C PRO A 59 -3.56 15.62 -3.82
N ASP A 60 -4.10 15.49 -2.61
CA ASP A 60 -3.50 15.97 -1.37
C ASP A 60 -2.74 14.85 -0.65
N LEU A 61 -1.48 15.13 -0.29
CA LEU A 61 -0.61 14.12 0.31
C LEU A 61 -1.03 13.75 1.73
N ASP A 62 -1.61 14.69 2.49
CA ASP A 62 -2.09 14.45 3.85
C ASP A 62 -3.34 13.57 3.81
N GLU A 63 -4.21 13.75 2.82
CA GLU A 63 -5.34 12.84 2.58
C GLU A 63 -4.88 11.45 2.17
N ALA A 64 -3.90 11.34 1.26
CA ALA A 64 -3.30 10.05 0.89
C ALA A 64 -2.68 9.33 2.11
N ALA A 65 -1.95 10.06 2.97
CA ALA A 65 -1.40 9.52 4.21
C ALA A 65 -2.49 9.06 5.19
N ARG A 66 -3.58 9.83 5.31
CA ARG A 66 -4.73 9.48 6.14
C ARG A 66 -5.44 8.22 5.64
N MET A 67 -5.62 8.09 4.33
CA MET A 67 -6.18 6.90 3.70
C MET A 67 -5.32 5.67 3.97
N ALA A 68 -4.01 5.76 3.73
CA ALA A 68 -3.07 4.66 3.98
C ALA A 68 -3.09 4.20 5.44
N THR A 69 -3.13 5.16 6.38
CA THR A 69 -3.20 4.87 7.81
C THR A 69 -4.52 4.20 8.19
N ARG A 70 -5.66 4.74 7.74
CA ARG A 70 -6.98 4.18 8.02
C ARG A 70 -7.15 2.77 7.44
N GLU A 71 -6.58 2.53 6.28
CA GLU A 71 -6.61 1.22 5.64
C GLU A 71 -5.80 0.19 6.43
N MET A 72 -4.63 0.58 6.97
CA MET A 72 -3.88 -0.30 7.88
C MET A 72 -4.67 -0.59 9.17
N VAL A 73 -5.30 0.43 9.76
CA VAL A 73 -6.16 0.23 10.95
C VAL A 73 -7.31 -0.72 10.63
N SER A 74 -7.96 -0.59 9.47
CA SER A 74 -9.02 -1.54 9.05
C SER A 74 -8.45 -2.95 8.91
N PHE A 75 -7.29 -3.12 8.27
CA PHE A 75 -6.63 -4.42 8.18
C PHE A 75 -6.38 -5.04 9.56
N LEU A 76 -5.86 -4.27 10.52
CA LEU A 76 -5.59 -4.75 11.87
C LEU A 76 -6.87 -5.17 12.62
N VAL A 77 -7.96 -4.42 12.44
CA VAL A 77 -9.26 -4.77 13.02
C VAL A 77 -9.84 -6.01 12.34
N ASP A 78 -9.96 -5.98 11.02
CA ASP A 78 -10.72 -6.98 10.25
C ASP A 78 -9.98 -8.32 10.13
N VAL A 79 -8.65 -8.29 10.07
CA VAL A 79 -7.81 -9.47 9.80
C VAL A 79 -7.01 -9.91 11.02
N LYS A 80 -6.53 -8.97 11.85
CA LYS A 80 -5.77 -9.30 13.08
C LYS A 80 -6.65 -9.30 14.34
N GLY A 81 -7.92 -8.90 14.24
CA GLY A 81 -8.86 -8.94 15.35
C GLY A 81 -8.55 -7.94 16.47
N MET A 82 -7.79 -6.89 16.17
CA MET A 82 -7.42 -5.87 17.15
C MET A 82 -8.60 -4.94 17.47
N GLU A 83 -8.61 -4.40 18.68
CA GLU A 83 -9.45 -3.25 19.02
C GLU A 83 -8.99 -2.03 18.19
N ARG A 84 -9.94 -1.17 17.79
CA ARG A 84 -9.67 -0.09 16.82
C ARG A 84 -8.74 0.98 17.41
N GLY A 85 -8.90 1.34 18.68
CA GLY A 85 -8.00 2.24 19.39
C GLY A 85 -6.59 1.67 19.50
N ASP A 86 -6.45 0.40 19.89
CA ASP A 86 -5.15 -0.29 19.96
C ASP A 86 -4.47 -0.36 18.58
N ALA A 87 -5.24 -0.61 17.51
CA ALA A 87 -4.73 -0.59 16.14
C ALA A 87 -4.19 0.79 15.74
N TYR A 88 -4.87 1.88 16.14
CA TYR A 88 -4.37 3.23 15.92
C TYR A 88 -3.08 3.51 16.70
N ILE A 89 -3.01 3.09 17.97
CA ILE A 89 -1.81 3.25 18.79
C ILE A 89 -0.63 2.51 18.16
N LEU A 90 -0.85 1.25 17.75
CA LEU A 90 0.18 0.46 17.07
C LEU A 90 0.65 1.16 15.79
N CYS A 91 -0.29 1.62 14.95
CA CYS A 91 0.07 2.37 13.75
C CYS A 91 0.90 3.61 14.08
N SER A 92 0.54 4.36 15.14
CA SER A 92 1.26 5.57 15.52
C SER A 92 2.73 5.34 15.90
N VAL A 93 3.09 4.14 16.36
CA VAL A 93 4.45 3.84 16.85
C VAL A 93 5.24 2.90 15.95
N ALA A 94 4.56 2.18 15.04
CA ALA A 94 5.19 1.12 14.24
C ALA A 94 4.86 1.17 12.73
N LEU A 95 3.88 1.96 12.29
CA LEU A 95 3.59 2.12 10.86
C LEU A 95 4.55 3.16 10.27
N ASN A 96 5.34 2.74 9.29
CA ASN A 96 6.18 3.67 8.54
C ASN A 96 5.42 4.11 7.28
N LEU A 97 5.10 5.40 7.18
CA LEU A 97 4.52 5.97 5.96
C LEU A 97 5.62 6.34 4.98
N ARG A 98 5.46 5.94 3.72
CA ARG A 98 6.37 6.23 2.62
C ARG A 98 5.62 6.89 1.48
N VAL A 99 6.22 7.91 0.90
CA VAL A 99 5.65 8.59 -0.27
C VAL A 99 5.94 7.74 -1.51
N THR A 100 4.89 7.25 -2.15
CA THR A 100 4.98 6.44 -3.36
C THR A 100 5.40 7.30 -4.55
N GLN A 101 4.62 8.34 -4.84
CA GLN A 101 4.92 9.35 -5.86
C GLN A 101 4.27 10.70 -5.49
N LEU A 102 4.86 11.79 -6.01
CA LEU A 102 4.44 13.17 -5.78
C LEU A 102 4.01 13.91 -7.06
N VAL A 103 4.27 13.30 -8.21
CA VAL A 103 4.40 13.99 -9.49
C VAL A 103 3.21 13.81 -10.41
N ASP A 104 2.37 12.80 -10.14
CA ASP A 104 1.14 12.60 -10.85
C ASP A 104 0.07 13.61 -10.41
N GLY A 105 -1.02 13.70 -11.17
CA GLY A 105 -2.21 14.46 -10.74
C GLY A 105 -2.84 13.92 -9.44
N THR A 106 -2.53 12.67 -9.08
CA THR A 106 -2.92 12.01 -7.83
C THR A 106 -1.66 11.59 -7.12
N LYS A 107 -1.41 12.00 -5.87
CA LYS A 107 -0.22 11.61 -5.10
C LYS A 107 -0.46 10.33 -4.34
N GLY A 108 0.61 9.69 -3.87
CA GLY A 108 0.50 8.39 -3.20
C GLY A 108 1.33 8.27 -1.94
N VAL A 109 0.75 7.64 -0.93
CA VAL A 109 1.43 7.21 0.30
C VAL A 109 1.12 5.74 0.55
N HIS A 110 2.12 4.96 0.92
CA HIS A 110 1.93 3.59 1.40
C HIS A 110 2.45 3.44 2.83
N GLY A 111 1.71 2.71 3.66
CA GLY A 111 2.11 2.37 5.02
C GLY A 111 2.79 1.01 5.05
N MET A 112 3.88 0.89 5.80
CA MET A 112 4.69 -0.32 5.97
C MET A 112 4.65 -0.74 7.44
N LEU A 113 4.01 -1.88 7.74
CA LEU A 113 3.96 -2.45 9.09
C LEU A 113 4.68 -3.81 9.13
N ALA A 114 5.66 -3.95 10.02
CA ALA A 114 6.47 -5.16 10.10
C ALA A 114 5.63 -6.38 10.52
N LYS A 115 5.75 -7.48 9.77
CA LYS A 115 5.09 -8.76 10.06
C LYS A 115 5.59 -9.38 11.38
N SER A 116 6.83 -9.10 11.76
CA SER A 116 7.46 -9.58 13.00
C SER A 116 6.82 -9.05 14.29
N LEU A 117 5.88 -8.11 14.19
CA LEU A 117 5.06 -7.65 15.31
C LEU A 117 3.97 -8.65 15.69
N PHE A 118 3.71 -9.64 14.83
CA PHE A 118 2.73 -10.69 15.04
C PHE A 118 3.42 -12.06 15.14
N PRO A 119 2.91 -12.96 16.00
CA PRO A 119 3.42 -14.33 16.12
C PRO A 119 3.14 -15.18 14.88
#